data_AF-A0A432I8E6-F1
#
_entry.id   AF-A0A432I8E6-F1
#
_cell.length_a   1.000
_cell.length_b   1.000
_cell.length_c   1.000
_cell.angle_alpha   90.00
_cell.angle_beta   90.00
_cell.angle_gamma   90.00
#
_symmetry.space_group_name_H-M   'P 1'
#
loop_
_entity.id
_entity.type
_entity.pdbx_description
1 polymer ?
#
loop_
_entity_poly.entity_id
_entity_poly.type
_entity_poly.pdbx_seq_one_letter_code
_entity_poly.pdbx_strand_id
1 'polypeptide(L)'
;MQNINKKAKEYIETLLEFPIIDQLKEIEDLGVSVTTHTYDVLEIAIRDLKRSYRNLKRASEELDLFAMLVGIIIHDTSKATIRATGGDSALSHSQVMLKKPDRIRKEAQGILKEMEQKTGLILDHNTERKIVHIVLSHHGRWGRVSPSTKEALMVHKADEYSAKYHRINPIGADKIVELMAKGHSLDEIQEKLNITSGIIKDRLKRAKVELKLKNNKQLLSYYNANKKIIIGDEFFIKRIKETKSLIQKVNKIGFEKLVIQCELFKYFNDNKIFDRGL
;
A
#
# COMPACT_ATOMS: atom_id res chain seq x y z
N MET A 1 6.86 -10.18 32.54
CA MET A 1 6.64 -10.72 31.18
C MET A 1 7.96 -10.66 30.44
N GLN A 2 8.55 -11.81 30.12
CA GLN A 2 9.81 -11.89 29.37
C GLN A 2 9.68 -11.19 28.01
N ASN A 3 10.78 -10.58 27.56
CA ASN A 3 10.98 -9.95 26.25
C ASN A 3 10.91 -11.00 25.12
N ILE A 4 9.74 -11.58 24.84
CA ILE A 4 9.57 -12.72 23.90
C ILE A 4 9.73 -12.30 22.42
N ASN A 5 9.80 -11.01 22.13
CA ASN A 5 9.79 -10.43 20.77
C ASN A 5 10.77 -9.27 20.58
N LYS A 6 11.81 -9.13 21.43
CA LYS A 6 12.73 -7.99 21.36
C LYS A 6 13.52 -8.02 20.06
N LYS A 7 14.00 -9.20 19.63
CA LYS A 7 14.75 -9.35 18.37
C LYS A 7 13.86 -9.06 17.17
N ALA A 8 12.63 -9.57 17.16
CA ALA A 8 11.67 -9.28 16.10
C ALA A 8 11.38 -7.78 16.02
N LYS A 9 11.29 -7.10 17.18
CA LYS A 9 11.07 -5.66 17.21
C LYS A 9 12.26 -4.87 16.65
N GLU A 10 13.47 -5.19 17.11
CA GLU A 10 14.72 -4.61 16.60
C GLU A 10 14.85 -4.82 15.09
N TYR A 11 14.58 -6.03 14.61
CA TYR A 11 14.58 -6.33 13.17
C TYR A 11 13.62 -5.45 12.38
N ILE A 12 12.38 -5.26 12.84
CA ILE A 12 11.42 -4.41 12.13
C ILE A 12 11.80 -2.92 12.21
N GLU A 13 12.28 -2.44 13.36
CA GLU A 13 12.77 -1.06 13.50
C GLU A 13 13.92 -0.79 12.52
N THR A 14 14.92 -1.67 12.45
CA THR A 14 16.02 -1.55 11.50
C THR A 14 15.56 -1.68 10.04
N LEU A 15 14.60 -2.57 9.73
CA LEU A 15 14.05 -2.69 8.38
C LEU A 15 13.35 -1.41 7.93
N LEU A 16 12.62 -0.75 8.82
CA LEU A 16 11.92 0.49 8.51
C LEU A 16 12.87 1.67 8.22
N GLU A 17 14.11 1.59 8.70
CA GLU A 17 15.17 2.56 8.42
C GLU A 17 15.91 2.27 7.10
N PHE A 18 15.56 1.20 6.37
CA PHE A 18 16.22 0.90 5.10
C PHE A 18 15.97 2.01 4.07
N PRO A 19 17.02 2.44 3.32
CA PRO A 19 16.87 3.47 2.30
C PRO A 19 15.80 3.16 1.25
N ILE A 20 15.62 1.89 0.89
CA ILE A 20 14.60 1.48 -0.08
C ILE A 20 13.18 1.75 0.43
N ILE A 21 12.94 1.65 1.75
CA ILE A 21 11.63 1.93 2.36
C ILE A 21 11.36 3.43 2.36
N ASP A 22 12.37 4.24 2.63
CA ASP A 22 12.25 5.71 2.55
C ASP A 22 11.92 6.16 1.12
N GLN A 23 12.59 5.58 0.12
CA GLN A 23 12.31 5.86 -1.30
C GLN A 23 10.86 5.57 -1.70
N LEU A 24 10.19 4.58 -1.08
CA LEU A 24 8.79 4.28 -1.36
C LEU A 24 7.82 5.41 -0.96
N LYS A 25 8.22 6.33 -0.08
CA LYS A 25 7.38 7.48 0.32
C LYS A 25 7.21 8.47 -0.83
N GLU A 26 8.25 8.61 -1.65
CA GLU A 26 8.31 9.53 -2.81
C GLU A 26 7.72 8.93 -4.10
N ILE A 27 7.26 7.68 -4.03
CA ILE A 27 6.63 7.00 -5.15
C ILE A 27 5.13 7.04 -4.95
N GLU A 28 4.46 7.75 -5.85
CA GLU A 28 3.00 7.80 -5.91
C GLU A 28 2.44 6.87 -6.98
N ASP A 29 1.34 6.23 -6.65
CA ASP A 29 0.51 5.44 -7.57
C ASP A 29 -0.93 5.93 -7.42
N LEU A 30 -1.46 6.56 -8.48
CA LEU A 30 -2.79 7.20 -8.48
C LEU A 30 -3.00 8.26 -7.38
N GLY A 31 -1.95 8.99 -7.01
CA GLY A 31 -1.99 10.04 -5.98
C GLY A 31 -1.99 9.52 -4.54
N VAL A 32 -1.53 8.28 -4.35
CA VAL A 32 -1.33 7.65 -3.04
C VAL A 32 0.12 7.15 -2.99
N SER A 33 0.88 7.48 -1.95
CA SER A 33 2.25 6.97 -1.82
C SER A 33 2.27 5.44 -1.65
N VAL A 34 3.34 4.79 -2.09
CA VAL A 34 3.48 3.34 -1.92
C VAL A 34 3.48 2.96 -0.44
N THR A 35 4.09 3.74 0.45
CA THR A 35 4.02 3.50 1.89
C THR A 35 2.61 3.63 2.47
N THR A 36 1.78 4.53 1.92
CA THR A 36 0.36 4.63 2.31
C THR A 36 -0.41 3.39 1.87
N HIS A 37 -0.16 2.90 0.64
CA HIS A 37 -0.71 1.63 0.16
C HIS A 37 -0.26 0.45 1.03
N THR A 38 1.03 0.33 1.32
CA THR A 38 1.59 -0.73 2.18
C THR A 38 0.97 -0.74 3.57
N TYR A 39 0.75 0.43 4.17
CA TYR A 39 0.07 0.51 5.46
C TYR A 39 -1.41 0.08 5.39
N ASP A 40 -2.12 0.45 4.33
CA ASP A 40 -3.51 0.00 4.15
C ASP A 40 -3.60 -1.51 3.95
N VAL A 41 -2.67 -2.10 3.19
CA VAL A 41 -2.54 -3.56 3.05
C VAL A 41 -2.35 -4.20 4.43
N LEU A 42 -1.52 -3.62 5.30
CA LEU A 42 -1.36 -4.08 6.68
C LEU A 42 -2.67 -3.99 7.48
N GLU A 43 -3.38 -2.85 7.44
CA GLU A 43 -4.65 -2.68 8.16
C GLU A 43 -5.73 -3.65 7.66
N ILE A 44 -5.82 -3.87 6.35
CA ILE A 44 -6.76 -4.82 5.74
C ILE A 44 -6.39 -6.25 6.15
N ALA A 45 -5.12 -6.64 6.05
CA ALA A 45 -4.67 -7.97 6.45
C ALA A 45 -4.99 -8.27 7.92
N ILE A 46 -4.74 -7.32 8.83
CA ILE A 46 -5.07 -7.45 10.26
C ILE A 46 -6.58 -7.58 10.47
N ARG A 47 -7.39 -6.79 9.76
CA ARG A 47 -8.85 -6.89 9.81
C ARG A 47 -9.33 -8.26 9.35
N ASP A 48 -8.73 -8.80 8.29
CA ASP A 48 -9.09 -10.11 7.76
C ASP A 48 -8.61 -11.25 8.66
N LEU A 49 -7.48 -11.13 9.34
CA LEU A 49 -7.08 -12.05 10.42
C LEU A 49 -8.13 -12.09 11.53
N LYS A 50 -8.58 -10.93 12.00
CA LYS A 50 -9.60 -10.82 13.06
C LYS A 50 -10.96 -11.36 12.65
N ARG A 51 -11.26 -11.39 11.35
CA ARG A 51 -12.48 -12.00 10.80
C ARG A 51 -12.33 -13.51 10.61
N SER A 52 -11.17 -13.96 10.16
CA SER A 52 -10.90 -15.37 9.81
C SER A 52 -10.58 -16.22 11.03
N TYR A 53 -10.05 -15.61 12.09
CA TYR A 53 -9.69 -16.26 13.34
C TYR A 53 -10.44 -15.65 14.51
N ARG A 54 -10.73 -16.47 15.53
CA ARG A 54 -11.39 -16.02 16.77
C ARG A 54 -10.65 -14.84 17.43
N ASN A 55 -9.33 -14.84 17.36
CA ASN A 55 -8.46 -13.77 17.82
C ASN A 55 -7.05 -13.93 17.20
N LEU A 56 -6.21 -12.89 17.36
CA LEU A 56 -4.86 -12.88 16.80
C LEU A 56 -3.92 -13.90 17.46
N LYS A 57 -4.18 -14.33 18.71
CA LYS A 57 -3.43 -15.43 19.33
C LYS A 57 -3.62 -16.73 18.55
N ARG A 58 -4.87 -17.09 18.20
CA ARG A 58 -5.14 -18.27 17.35
C ARG A 58 -4.51 -18.12 15.97
N ALA A 59 -4.58 -16.93 15.38
CA ALA A 59 -3.88 -16.69 14.11
C ALA A 59 -2.36 -16.95 14.22
N SER A 60 -1.72 -16.53 15.33
CA SER A 60 -0.28 -16.74 15.57
C SER A 60 0.14 -18.20 15.80
N GLU A 61 -0.82 -19.08 16.12
CA GLU A 61 -0.57 -20.52 16.26
C GLU A 61 -0.52 -21.22 14.91
N GLU A 62 -1.23 -20.68 13.89
CA GLU A 62 -1.33 -21.27 12.55
C GLU A 62 -0.51 -20.54 11.47
N LEU A 63 -0.25 -19.26 11.65
CA LEU A 63 0.38 -18.39 10.68
C LEU A 63 1.68 -17.82 11.20
N ASP A 64 2.61 -17.61 10.28
CA ASP A 64 3.79 -16.80 10.54
C ASP A 64 3.47 -15.31 10.39
N LEU A 65 3.00 -14.71 11.48
CA LEU A 65 2.63 -13.30 11.52
C LEU A 65 3.83 -12.37 11.32
N PHE A 66 5.05 -12.83 11.65
CA PHE A 66 6.26 -12.07 11.42
C PHE A 66 6.59 -12.04 9.92
N ALA A 67 6.60 -13.21 9.27
CA ALA A 67 6.81 -13.29 7.82
C ALA A 67 5.78 -12.48 7.04
N MET A 68 4.53 -12.49 7.49
CA MET A 68 3.46 -11.67 6.92
C MET A 68 3.74 -10.17 7.07
N LEU A 69 4.14 -9.70 8.26
CA LEU A 69 4.46 -8.28 8.47
C LEU A 69 5.64 -7.84 7.61
N VAL A 70 6.76 -8.58 7.64
CA VAL A 70 7.94 -8.26 6.82
C VAL A 70 7.59 -8.31 5.34
N GLY A 71 6.90 -9.37 4.90
CA GLY A 71 6.44 -9.53 3.52
C GLY A 71 5.57 -8.37 3.05
N ILE A 72 4.65 -7.86 3.89
CA ILE A 72 3.87 -6.66 3.58
C ILE A 72 4.78 -5.43 3.48
N ILE A 73 5.69 -5.20 4.42
CA ILE A 73 6.58 -4.01 4.39
C ILE A 73 7.36 -3.94 3.07
N ILE A 74 7.84 -5.08 2.57
CA ILE A 74 8.73 -5.12 1.41
C ILE A 74 8.06 -5.56 0.08
N HIS A 75 6.76 -5.88 0.05
CA HIS A 75 6.14 -6.48 -1.15
C HIS A 75 6.29 -5.64 -2.43
N ASP A 76 6.34 -4.32 -2.26
CA ASP A 76 6.34 -3.34 -3.34
C ASP A 76 7.70 -2.63 -3.51
N THR A 77 8.79 -3.08 -2.86
CA THR A 77 10.12 -2.40 -2.91
C THR A 77 10.66 -2.28 -4.32
N SER A 78 10.34 -3.23 -5.20
CA SER A 78 10.85 -3.19 -6.57
C SER A 78 10.29 -2.03 -7.39
N LYS A 79 9.23 -1.34 -6.93
CA LYS A 79 8.82 -0.05 -7.50
C LYS A 79 9.91 1.01 -7.39
N ALA A 80 10.64 1.04 -6.27
CA ALA A 80 11.77 1.95 -6.10
C ALA A 80 12.95 1.57 -6.97
N THR A 81 13.32 0.28 -7.03
CA THR A 81 14.46 -0.15 -7.85
C THR A 81 14.21 0.04 -9.36
N ILE A 82 12.98 -0.17 -9.83
CA ILE A 82 12.57 0.08 -11.22
C ILE A 82 12.65 1.59 -11.54
N ARG A 83 12.28 2.47 -10.61
CA ARG A 83 12.34 3.92 -10.82
C ARG A 83 13.78 4.45 -10.79
N ALA A 84 14.61 3.94 -9.88
CA ALA A 84 16.01 4.34 -9.73
C ALA A 84 16.91 3.90 -10.90
N THR A 85 16.61 2.77 -11.53
CA THR A 85 17.36 2.26 -12.71
C THR A 85 17.01 2.98 -14.02
N GLY A 86 16.31 4.12 -13.94
CA GLY A 86 16.13 5.03 -15.07
C GLY A 86 15.30 4.46 -16.21
N GLY A 87 14.16 3.80 -15.95
CA GLY A 87 13.19 3.45 -17.00
C GLY A 87 13.66 2.48 -18.11
N ASP A 88 14.93 2.11 -18.16
CA ASP A 88 15.55 1.28 -19.21
C ASP A 88 15.08 -0.18 -19.15
N SER A 89 14.45 -0.60 -18.04
CA SER A 89 13.43 -1.62 -18.15
C SER A 89 12.09 -0.94 -18.46
N ALA A 90 11.63 -1.00 -19.71
CA ALA A 90 10.29 -0.58 -20.15
C ALA A 90 9.12 -1.33 -19.45
N LEU A 91 9.40 -2.01 -18.33
CA LEU A 91 8.51 -2.87 -17.59
C LEU A 91 8.12 -2.19 -16.28
N SER A 92 6.82 -2.00 -16.07
CA SER A 92 6.25 -1.64 -14.78
C SER A 92 6.49 -2.74 -13.73
N HIS A 93 6.29 -2.42 -12.45
CA HIS A 93 6.32 -3.39 -11.34
C HIS A 93 5.56 -4.68 -11.68
N SER A 94 4.30 -4.57 -12.10
CA SER A 94 3.48 -5.72 -12.48
C SER A 94 4.06 -6.51 -13.67
N GLN A 95 4.68 -5.84 -14.64
CA GLN A 95 5.34 -6.51 -15.75
C GLN A 95 6.62 -7.22 -15.31
N VAL A 96 7.37 -6.69 -14.35
CA VAL A 96 8.55 -7.36 -13.76
C VAL A 96 8.11 -8.58 -12.96
N MET A 97 7.06 -8.46 -12.13
CA MET A 97 6.44 -9.56 -11.39
C MET A 97 5.98 -10.71 -12.29
N LEU A 98 5.51 -10.39 -13.51
CA LEU A 98 5.05 -11.38 -14.49
C LEU A 98 6.19 -11.98 -15.32
N LYS A 99 7.12 -11.15 -15.81
CA LYS A 99 8.14 -11.56 -16.80
C LYS A 99 9.48 -11.92 -16.19
N LYS A 100 9.81 -11.40 -15.01
CA LYS A 100 11.13 -11.51 -14.36
C LYS A 100 11.00 -11.76 -12.84
N PRO A 101 10.25 -12.78 -12.39
CA PRO A 101 10.07 -13.05 -10.96
C PRO A 101 11.39 -13.33 -10.22
N ASP A 102 12.41 -13.86 -10.89
CA ASP A 102 13.72 -14.08 -10.26
C ASP A 102 14.45 -12.80 -9.89
N ARG A 103 14.18 -11.68 -10.59
CA ARG A 103 14.70 -10.35 -10.20
C ARG A 103 14.10 -9.94 -8.85
N ILE A 104 12.79 -10.10 -8.70
CA ILE A 104 12.06 -9.78 -7.47
C ILE A 104 12.54 -10.66 -6.31
N ARG A 105 12.76 -11.95 -6.58
CA ARG A 105 13.30 -12.90 -5.61
C ARG A 105 14.65 -12.43 -5.09
N LYS A 106 15.58 -12.11 -6.00
CA LYS A 106 16.92 -11.63 -5.64
C LYS A 106 16.89 -10.32 -4.86
N GLU A 107 15.99 -9.42 -5.19
CA GLU A 107 15.81 -8.16 -4.45
C GLU A 107 15.33 -8.43 -3.02
N ALA A 108 14.27 -9.22 -2.85
CA ALA A 108 13.75 -9.58 -1.53
C ALA A 108 14.81 -10.29 -0.69
N GLN A 109 15.50 -11.30 -1.25
CA GLN A 109 16.59 -11.99 -0.56
C GLN A 109 17.77 -11.06 -0.25
N GLY A 110 18.06 -10.10 -1.12
CA GLY A 110 19.10 -9.08 -0.89
C GLY A 110 18.78 -8.22 0.33
N ILE A 111 17.54 -7.73 0.44
CA ILE A 111 17.06 -6.97 1.61
C ILE A 111 17.19 -7.82 2.88
N LEU A 112 16.73 -9.07 2.86
CA LEU A 112 16.81 -9.95 4.03
C LEU A 112 18.26 -10.24 4.43
N LYS A 113 19.15 -10.47 3.47
CA LYS A 113 20.58 -10.68 3.74
C LYS A 113 21.27 -9.44 4.32
N GLU A 114 20.94 -8.25 3.83
CA GLU A 114 21.47 -6.99 4.39
C GLU A 114 20.94 -6.76 5.82
N MET A 115 19.69 -7.14 6.08
CA MET A 115 19.12 -7.14 7.43
C MET A 115 19.89 -8.06 8.39
N GLU A 116 20.22 -9.27 7.96
CA GLU A 116 21.06 -10.20 8.74
C GLU A 116 22.43 -9.58 9.04
N GLN A 117 23.06 -8.93 8.06
CA GLN A 117 24.35 -8.26 8.25
C GLN A 117 24.28 -7.08 9.23
N LYS A 118 23.20 -6.30 9.19
CA LYS A 118 23.03 -5.12 10.06
C LYS A 118 22.66 -5.48 11.50
N THR A 119 21.84 -6.52 11.68
CA THR A 119 21.27 -6.87 13.00
C THR A 119 21.96 -8.06 13.67
N GLY A 120 22.69 -8.88 12.90
CA GLY A 120 23.20 -10.18 13.35
C GLY A 120 22.10 -11.23 13.56
N LEU A 121 20.85 -10.94 13.17
CA LEU A 121 19.70 -11.82 13.35
C LEU A 121 19.43 -12.61 12.08
N ILE A 122 19.80 -13.89 12.08
CA ILE A 122 19.59 -14.82 10.96
C ILE A 122 18.16 -15.35 11.01
N LEU A 123 17.43 -15.27 9.89
CA LEU A 123 16.06 -15.80 9.83
C LEU A 123 16.07 -17.33 9.76
N ASP A 124 15.11 -17.97 10.41
CA ASP A 124 14.81 -19.37 10.13
C ASP A 124 14.45 -19.53 8.64
N HIS A 125 14.97 -20.58 8.00
CA HIS A 125 14.79 -20.81 6.57
C HIS A 125 13.31 -20.82 6.16
N ASN A 126 12.41 -21.37 7.00
CA ASN A 126 10.99 -21.39 6.66
C ASN A 126 10.38 -19.98 6.71
N THR A 127 10.79 -19.16 7.68
CA THR A 127 10.39 -17.75 7.79
C THR A 127 10.87 -16.95 6.55
N GLU A 128 12.15 -17.05 6.18
CA GLU A 128 12.70 -16.39 4.99
C GLU A 128 11.93 -16.80 3.72
N ARG A 129 11.73 -18.10 3.53
CA ARG A 129 10.99 -18.65 2.38
C ARG A 129 9.57 -18.09 2.30
N LYS A 130 8.88 -17.96 3.44
CA LYS A 130 7.51 -17.39 3.48
C LYS A 130 7.51 -15.91 3.12
N ILE A 131 8.45 -15.12 3.65
CA ILE A 131 8.59 -13.70 3.31
C ILE A 131 8.79 -13.55 1.79
N VAL A 132 9.77 -14.24 1.22
CA VAL A 132 10.07 -14.17 -0.22
C VAL A 132 8.86 -14.61 -1.04
N HIS A 133 8.14 -15.64 -0.62
CA HIS A 133 6.94 -16.10 -1.32
C HIS A 133 5.80 -15.08 -1.29
N ILE A 134 5.58 -14.40 -0.17
CA ILE A 134 4.60 -13.29 -0.08
C ILE A 134 4.96 -12.21 -1.10
N VAL A 135 6.23 -11.79 -1.14
CA VAL A 135 6.71 -10.77 -2.09
C VAL A 135 6.52 -11.24 -3.53
N LEU A 136 6.83 -12.49 -3.86
CA LEU A 136 6.70 -12.98 -5.25
C LEU A 136 5.25 -13.16 -5.73
N SER A 137 4.31 -13.37 -4.80
CA SER A 137 2.96 -13.82 -5.14
C SER A 137 1.85 -12.83 -4.85
N HIS A 138 2.15 -11.65 -4.28
CA HIS A 138 1.12 -10.66 -3.91
C HIS A 138 0.23 -10.19 -5.07
N HIS A 139 0.71 -10.26 -6.33
CA HIS A 139 -0.10 -9.96 -7.52
C HIS A 139 -1.06 -11.10 -7.95
N GLY A 140 -0.95 -12.30 -7.38
CA GLY A 140 -1.77 -13.46 -7.72
C GLY A 140 -1.81 -13.75 -9.22
N ARG A 141 -3.01 -13.78 -9.81
CA ARG A 141 -3.21 -14.03 -11.26
C ARG A 141 -2.53 -13.02 -12.18
N TRP A 142 -2.13 -11.85 -11.67
CA TRP A 142 -1.45 -10.81 -12.42
C TRP A 142 0.08 -10.93 -12.36
N GLY A 143 0.61 -11.82 -11.51
CA GLY A 143 2.02 -12.18 -11.42
C GLY A 143 2.29 -13.58 -11.98
N ARG A 144 3.56 -13.97 -12.04
CA ARG A 144 3.97 -15.32 -12.46
C ARG A 144 3.76 -16.37 -11.36
N VAL A 145 3.92 -15.97 -10.11
CA VAL A 145 3.85 -16.85 -8.94
C VAL A 145 2.51 -16.65 -8.24
N SER A 146 1.80 -17.74 -7.99
CA SER A 146 0.51 -17.71 -7.28
C SER A 146 0.70 -17.85 -5.76
N PRO A 147 -0.15 -17.21 -4.93
CA PRO A 147 -0.09 -17.34 -3.49
C PRO A 147 -0.49 -18.76 -3.09
N SER A 148 0.44 -19.48 -2.45
CA SER A 148 0.27 -20.90 -2.07
C SER A 148 0.32 -21.16 -0.57
N THR A 149 0.59 -20.13 0.24
CA THR A 149 0.50 -20.20 1.71
C THR A 149 -0.69 -19.37 2.19
N LYS A 150 -1.18 -19.65 3.41
CA LYS A 150 -2.27 -18.86 4.01
C LYS A 150 -1.86 -17.40 4.18
N GLU A 151 -0.61 -17.15 4.58
CA GLU A 151 -0.03 -15.82 4.73
C GLU A 151 -0.02 -15.08 3.38
N ALA A 152 0.50 -15.70 2.32
CA ALA A 152 0.55 -15.10 0.99
C ALA A 152 -0.85 -14.83 0.42
N LEU A 153 -1.82 -15.72 0.65
CA LEU A 153 -3.19 -15.53 0.21
C LEU A 153 -3.86 -14.35 0.91
N MET A 154 -3.60 -14.16 2.21
CA MET A 154 -4.11 -13.01 2.95
C MET A 154 -3.51 -11.70 2.44
N VAL A 155 -2.20 -11.66 2.24
CA VAL A 155 -1.52 -10.46 1.70
C VAL A 155 -1.99 -10.15 0.29
N HIS A 156 -2.12 -11.15 -0.58
CA HIS A 156 -2.67 -10.96 -1.93
C HIS A 156 -4.07 -10.35 -1.93
N LYS A 157 -4.98 -10.85 -1.09
CA LYS A 157 -6.35 -10.32 -0.99
C LYS A 157 -6.36 -8.89 -0.45
N ALA A 158 -5.52 -8.59 0.52
CA ALA A 158 -5.39 -7.24 1.07
C ALA A 158 -4.82 -6.26 0.04
N ASP A 159 -3.79 -6.67 -0.70
CA ASP A 159 -3.20 -5.91 -1.81
C ASP A 159 -4.21 -5.64 -2.93
N GLU A 160 -4.92 -6.67 -3.40
CA GLU A 160 -5.94 -6.51 -4.44
C GLU A 160 -7.07 -5.58 -3.97
N TYR A 161 -7.50 -5.70 -2.71
CA TYR A 161 -8.53 -4.82 -2.15
C TYR A 161 -8.04 -3.37 -2.09
N SER A 162 -6.85 -3.12 -1.52
CA SER A 162 -6.27 -1.77 -1.44
C SER A 162 -6.11 -1.15 -2.84
N ALA A 163 -5.51 -1.89 -3.78
CA ALA A 163 -5.32 -1.46 -5.16
C ALA A 163 -6.64 -1.11 -5.86
N LYS A 164 -7.69 -1.92 -5.65
CA LYS A 164 -8.99 -1.72 -6.29
C LYS A 164 -9.80 -0.59 -5.66
N TYR A 165 -9.74 -0.44 -4.33
CA TYR A 165 -10.67 0.40 -3.58
C TYR A 165 -10.04 1.64 -2.96
N HIS A 166 -8.80 1.57 -2.47
CA HIS A 166 -8.18 2.67 -1.72
C HIS A 166 -7.03 3.36 -2.44
N ARG A 167 -6.54 2.84 -3.57
CA ARG A 167 -5.64 3.58 -4.49
C ARG A 167 -6.40 4.49 -5.45
N ILE A 168 -7.02 5.51 -4.89
CA ILE A 168 -7.73 6.53 -5.65
C ILE A 168 -7.32 7.93 -5.20
N ASN A 169 -7.00 8.79 -6.15
CA ASN A 169 -6.71 10.19 -5.84
C ASN A 169 -7.90 10.82 -5.08
N PRO A 170 -7.70 11.36 -3.86
CA PRO A 170 -8.77 11.80 -2.98
C PRO A 170 -9.39 13.15 -3.39
N ILE A 171 -8.99 13.73 -4.53
CA ILE A 171 -9.58 14.95 -5.06
C ILE A 171 -10.92 14.64 -5.72
N GLY A 172 -11.96 15.30 -5.23
CA GLY A 172 -13.33 15.24 -5.76
C GLY A 172 -13.61 16.32 -6.80
N ALA A 173 -14.77 16.18 -7.46
CA ALA A 173 -15.26 17.16 -8.44
C ALA A 173 -15.58 18.51 -7.80
N ASP A 174 -15.91 18.54 -6.51
CA ASP A 174 -16.17 19.75 -5.73
C ASP A 174 -14.98 20.72 -5.77
N LYS A 175 -13.76 20.23 -5.56
CA LYS A 175 -12.53 21.05 -5.58
C LYS A 175 -12.19 21.55 -6.97
N ILE A 176 -12.38 20.71 -7.98
CA ILE A 176 -12.14 21.07 -9.38
C ILE A 176 -13.10 22.17 -9.82
N VAL A 177 -14.41 22.00 -9.57
CA VAL A 177 -15.42 22.96 -10.00
C VAL A 177 -15.34 24.26 -9.19
N GLU A 178 -14.95 24.20 -7.92
CA GLU A 178 -14.63 25.40 -7.12
C GLU A 178 -13.56 26.26 -7.81
N LEU A 179 -12.48 25.66 -8.33
CA LEU A 179 -11.44 26.40 -9.05
C LEU A 179 -11.90 26.87 -10.43
N MET A 180 -12.65 26.05 -11.18
CA MET A 180 -13.24 26.48 -12.45
C MET A 180 -14.16 27.70 -12.27
N ALA A 181 -14.94 27.75 -11.18
CA ALA A 181 -15.81 28.88 -10.86
C ALA A 181 -15.02 30.16 -10.50
N LYS A 182 -13.76 30.03 -10.06
CA LYS A 182 -12.82 31.13 -9.85
C LYS A 182 -12.12 31.57 -11.14
N GLY A 183 -12.46 30.98 -12.29
CA GLY A 183 -11.90 31.33 -13.59
C GLY A 183 -10.64 30.56 -13.95
N HIS A 184 -10.22 29.57 -13.15
CA HIS A 184 -9.02 28.80 -13.45
C HIS A 184 -9.19 27.91 -14.68
N SER A 185 -8.15 27.86 -15.53
CA SER A 185 -8.07 26.93 -16.65
C SER A 185 -7.88 25.49 -16.15
N LEU A 186 -8.12 24.49 -17.01
CA LEU A 186 -7.90 23.10 -16.60
C LEU A 186 -6.43 22.81 -16.30
N ASP A 187 -5.51 23.44 -17.03
CA ASP A 187 -4.07 23.29 -16.83
C ASP A 187 -3.65 23.89 -15.48
N GLU A 188 -4.15 25.08 -15.14
CA GLU A 188 -3.93 25.69 -13.81
C GLU A 188 -4.50 24.82 -12.68
N ILE A 189 -5.63 24.16 -12.90
CA ILE A 189 -6.23 23.24 -11.92
C ILE A 189 -5.37 21.99 -11.73
N GLN A 190 -4.80 21.44 -12.82
CA GLN A 190 -3.89 20.30 -12.74
C GLN A 190 -2.68 20.63 -11.85
N GLU A 191 -2.07 21.79 -12.06
CA GLU A 191 -0.93 22.25 -11.26
C GLU A 191 -1.33 22.50 -9.80
N LYS A 192 -2.41 23.27 -9.57
CA LYS A 192 -2.86 23.63 -8.21
C LYS A 192 -3.26 22.44 -7.36
N LEU A 193 -3.85 21.41 -7.97
CA LEU A 193 -4.31 20.21 -7.26
C LEU A 193 -3.31 19.06 -7.35
N ASN A 194 -2.21 19.23 -8.08
CA ASN A 194 -1.24 18.17 -8.41
C ASN A 194 -1.94 16.89 -8.93
N ILE A 195 -2.80 17.04 -9.94
CA ILE A 195 -3.55 15.93 -10.54
C ILE A 195 -3.43 15.93 -12.06
N THR A 196 -3.60 14.75 -12.65
CA THR A 196 -3.60 14.60 -14.11
C THR A 196 -4.92 15.06 -14.74
N SER A 197 -4.87 15.45 -16.01
CA SER A 197 -6.08 15.76 -16.80
C SER A 197 -7.07 14.58 -16.84
N GLY A 198 -6.57 13.34 -16.78
CA GLY A 198 -7.39 12.14 -16.70
C GLY A 198 -8.24 12.08 -15.43
N ILE A 199 -7.64 12.43 -14.27
CA ILE A 199 -8.37 12.53 -13.00
C ILE A 199 -9.46 13.61 -13.12
N ILE A 200 -9.12 14.81 -13.61
CA ILE A 200 -10.09 15.90 -13.79
C ILE A 200 -11.28 15.44 -14.64
N LYS A 201 -11.02 14.84 -15.80
CA LYS A 201 -12.06 14.35 -16.72
C LYS A 201 -12.95 13.31 -16.05
N ASP A 202 -12.38 12.36 -15.32
CA ASP A 202 -13.15 11.33 -14.60
C ASP A 202 -14.05 11.95 -13.52
N ARG A 203 -13.50 12.84 -12.66
CA ARG A 203 -14.28 13.48 -11.58
C ARG A 203 -15.44 14.30 -12.12
N LEU A 204 -15.19 15.15 -13.13
CA LEU A 204 -16.23 15.95 -13.76
C LEU A 204 -17.28 15.07 -14.46
N LYS A 205 -16.88 13.96 -15.09
CA LYS A 205 -17.80 13.01 -15.70
C LYS A 205 -18.73 12.40 -14.65
N ARG A 206 -18.18 11.91 -13.54
CA ARG A 206 -18.97 11.30 -12.44
C ARG A 206 -20.00 12.26 -11.86
N ALA A 207 -19.58 13.48 -11.52
CA ALA A 207 -20.48 14.51 -11.01
C ALA A 207 -21.61 14.85 -11.99
N LYS A 208 -21.30 14.95 -13.29
CA LYS A 208 -22.32 15.18 -14.33
C LYS A 208 -23.32 14.04 -14.44
N VAL A 209 -22.85 12.79 -14.41
CA VAL A 209 -23.74 11.61 -14.47
C VAL A 209 -24.71 11.60 -13.30
N GLU A 210 -24.19 11.81 -12.08
CA GLU A 210 -24.99 11.81 -10.86
C GLU A 210 -26.04 12.93 -10.84
N LEU A 211 -25.65 14.13 -11.28
CA LEU A 211 -26.55 15.28 -11.37
C LEU A 211 -27.39 15.33 -12.66
N LYS A 212 -27.27 14.33 -13.54
CA LYS A 212 -27.95 14.28 -14.85
C LYS A 212 -27.68 15.51 -15.74
N LEU A 213 -26.45 16.03 -15.68
CA LEU A 213 -26.00 17.21 -16.45
C LEU A 213 -25.24 16.79 -17.71
N LYS A 214 -25.39 17.55 -18.79
CA LYS A 214 -24.81 17.23 -20.11
C LYS A 214 -23.38 17.75 -20.26
N ASN A 215 -23.07 18.92 -19.71
CA ASN A 215 -21.80 19.59 -19.95
C ASN A 215 -21.27 20.37 -18.73
N ASN A 216 -20.02 20.83 -18.83
CA ASN A 216 -19.34 21.52 -17.74
C ASN A 216 -19.95 22.90 -17.45
N LYS A 217 -20.58 23.56 -18.42
CA LYS A 217 -21.29 24.82 -18.22
C LYS A 217 -22.48 24.64 -17.27
N GLN A 218 -23.28 23.59 -17.49
CA GLN A 218 -24.38 23.23 -16.59
C GLN A 218 -23.88 22.86 -15.19
N LEU A 219 -22.77 22.12 -15.10
CA LEU A 219 -22.14 21.79 -13.81
C LEU A 219 -21.69 23.05 -13.05
N LEU A 220 -21.10 24.02 -13.75
CA LEU A 220 -20.73 25.33 -13.18
C LEU A 220 -21.94 26.14 -12.74
N SER A 221 -23.00 26.21 -13.55
CA SER A 221 -24.25 26.88 -13.18
C SER A 221 -24.86 26.27 -11.92
N TYR A 222 -24.87 24.93 -11.83
CA TYR A 222 -25.33 24.21 -10.65
C TYR A 222 -24.49 24.57 -9.41
N TYR A 223 -23.17 24.53 -9.53
CA TYR A 223 -22.27 24.93 -8.43
C TYR A 223 -22.50 26.39 -8.02
N ASN A 224 -22.65 27.30 -8.96
CA ASN A 224 -22.82 28.72 -8.64
C ASN A 224 -24.12 29.00 -7.88
N ALA A 225 -25.19 28.26 -8.17
CA ALA A 225 -26.47 28.34 -7.45
C ALA A 225 -26.42 27.67 -6.06
N ASN A 226 -25.79 26.50 -5.94
CA ASN A 226 -25.86 25.68 -4.72
C ASN A 226 -24.63 25.78 -3.81
N LYS A 227 -23.51 26.30 -4.34
CA LYS A 227 -22.16 26.31 -3.73
C LYS A 227 -21.65 24.93 -3.27
N LYS A 228 -22.23 23.85 -3.79
CA LYS A 228 -21.88 22.46 -3.50
C LYS A 228 -22.06 21.59 -4.75
N ILE A 229 -21.26 20.54 -4.87
CA ILE A 229 -21.36 19.53 -5.92
C ILE A 229 -21.21 18.14 -5.31
N ILE A 230 -21.98 17.19 -5.83
CA ILE A 230 -21.78 15.77 -5.54
C ILE A 230 -20.55 15.25 -6.30
N ILE A 231 -19.72 14.48 -5.60
CA ILE A 231 -18.42 14.04 -6.13
C ILE A 231 -18.58 12.80 -7.04
N GLY A 232 -19.64 12.02 -6.83
CA GLY A 232 -19.99 10.80 -7.56
C GLY A 232 -21.03 10.00 -6.77
N ASP A 233 -21.22 8.73 -7.12
CA ASP A 233 -22.07 7.80 -6.37
C ASP A 233 -21.60 7.60 -4.92
N GLU A 234 -22.46 7.08 -4.04
CA GLU A 234 -22.17 6.86 -2.62
C GLU A 234 -20.92 6.00 -2.39
N PHE A 235 -20.72 4.99 -3.25
CA PHE A 235 -19.59 4.08 -3.16
C PHE A 235 -18.27 4.81 -3.42
N PHE A 236 -18.23 5.66 -4.45
CA PHE A 236 -17.10 6.48 -4.81
C PHE A 236 -16.79 7.54 -3.74
N ILE A 237 -17.82 8.18 -3.19
CA ILE A 237 -17.69 9.15 -2.09
C ILE A 237 -17.05 8.48 -0.88
N LYS A 238 -17.52 7.28 -0.51
CA LYS A 238 -16.98 6.53 0.61
C LYS A 238 -15.49 6.24 0.42
N ARG A 239 -15.11 5.74 -0.76
CA ARG A 239 -13.71 5.44 -1.10
C ARG A 239 -12.81 6.67 -1.02
N ILE A 240 -13.22 7.80 -1.61
CA ILE A 240 -12.43 9.05 -1.53
C ILE A 240 -12.23 9.48 -0.07
N LYS A 241 -13.27 9.38 0.77
CA LYS A 241 -13.16 9.72 2.20
C LYS A 241 -12.23 8.78 2.95
N GLU A 242 -12.33 7.47 2.71
CA GLU A 242 -11.47 6.46 3.31
C GLU A 242 -10.01 6.67 2.91
N THR A 243 -9.72 6.82 1.62
CA THR A 243 -8.36 7.09 1.13
C THR A 243 -7.81 8.41 1.66
N LYS A 244 -8.62 9.48 1.71
CA LYS A 244 -8.20 10.76 2.29
C LYS A 244 -7.83 10.62 3.76
N SER A 245 -8.64 9.91 4.55
CA SER A 245 -8.37 9.67 5.97
C SER A 245 -7.10 8.84 6.16
N LEU A 246 -6.88 7.84 5.31
CA LEU A 246 -5.68 7.00 5.31
C LEU A 246 -4.43 7.83 5.02
N ILE A 247 -4.41 8.62 3.94
CA ILE A 247 -3.29 9.52 3.59
C ILE A 247 -3.00 10.48 4.73
N GLN A 248 -4.04 11.12 5.30
CA GLN A 248 -3.87 12.05 6.42
C GLN A 248 -3.27 11.36 7.66
N LYS A 249 -3.67 10.13 7.95
CA LYS A 249 -3.14 9.33 9.06
C LYS A 249 -1.66 9.02 8.85
N VAL A 250 -1.29 8.55 7.65
CA VAL A 250 0.10 8.23 7.31
C VAL A 250 0.98 9.49 7.32
N ASN A 251 0.54 10.59 6.72
CA ASN A 251 1.29 11.86 6.72
C ASN A 251 1.46 12.46 8.12
N LYS A 252 0.44 12.32 8.99
CA LYS A 252 0.48 12.88 10.35
C LYS A 252 1.35 12.06 11.30
N ILE A 253 1.25 10.73 11.24
CA ILE A 253 1.88 9.84 12.22
C ILE A 253 3.24 9.34 11.70
N GLY A 254 3.36 9.11 10.39
CA GLY A 254 4.52 8.46 9.76
C GLY A 254 4.29 6.96 9.59
N PHE A 255 4.69 6.43 8.43
CA PHE A 255 4.57 5.01 8.09
C PHE A 255 5.24 4.11 9.13
N GLU A 256 6.45 4.45 9.53
CA GLU A 256 7.26 3.67 10.47
C GLU A 256 6.58 3.57 11.84
N LYS A 257 6.13 4.70 12.38
CA LYS A 257 5.44 4.73 13.68
C LYS A 257 4.16 3.91 13.64
N LEU A 258 3.42 3.98 12.53
CA LEU A 258 2.20 3.19 12.34
C LEU A 258 2.50 1.68 12.29
N VAL A 259 3.58 1.27 11.64
CA VAL A 259 4.03 -0.13 11.62
C VAL A 259 4.48 -0.58 13.01
N ILE A 260 5.26 0.23 13.74
CA ILE A 260 5.72 -0.11 15.10
C ILE A 260 4.56 -0.21 16.11
N GLN A 261 3.49 0.56 15.92
CA GLN A 261 2.27 0.47 16.73
C GLN A 261 1.40 -0.77 16.41
N CYS A 262 1.81 -1.59 15.45
CA CYS A 262 1.06 -2.77 15.03
C CYS A 262 0.87 -3.77 16.17
N GLU A 263 -0.36 -4.24 16.37
CA GLU A 263 -0.69 -5.18 17.43
C GLU A 263 -0.11 -6.59 17.21
N LEU A 264 0.34 -6.91 15.99
CA LEU A 264 0.95 -8.21 15.66
C LEU A 264 2.22 -8.49 16.46
N PHE A 265 2.95 -7.44 16.88
CA PHE A 265 4.17 -7.57 17.67
C PHE A 265 3.95 -8.42 18.93
N LYS A 266 2.78 -8.31 19.57
CA LYS A 266 2.44 -9.06 20.79
C LYS A 266 2.45 -10.58 20.61
N TYR A 267 2.44 -11.06 19.37
CA TYR A 267 2.31 -12.46 19.02
C TYR A 267 3.55 -13.02 18.32
N PHE A 268 4.62 -12.24 18.21
CA PHE A 268 5.90 -12.72 17.70
C PHE A 268 6.62 -13.59 18.74
N ASN A 269 7.40 -14.54 18.24
CA ASN A 269 8.20 -15.43 19.06
C ASN A 269 9.59 -15.52 18.44
N ASP A 270 10.55 -14.82 19.03
CA ASP A 270 11.92 -14.72 18.51
C ASP A 270 12.55 -16.10 18.26
N ASN A 271 12.26 -17.08 19.12
CA ASN A 271 12.79 -18.44 19.04
C ASN A 271 12.22 -19.30 17.89
N LYS A 272 11.16 -18.82 17.24
CA LYS A 272 10.58 -19.42 16.03
C LYS A 272 10.97 -18.66 14.76
N ILE A 273 11.30 -17.37 14.90
CA ILE A 273 11.56 -16.46 13.78
C ILE A 273 13.01 -16.55 13.35
N PHE A 274 13.93 -16.57 14.31
CA PHE A 274 15.36 -16.53 14.06
C PHE A 274 15.99 -17.90 14.27
N ASP A 275 16.96 -18.23 13.43
CA ASP A 275 17.84 -19.36 13.66
C ASP A 275 18.58 -19.14 14.98
N ARG A 276 18.71 -20.20 15.77
CA ARG A 276 19.42 -20.16 17.05
C ARG A 276 20.93 -20.23 16.87
N GLY A 277 21.39 -20.58 15.67
CA GLY A 277 22.76 -21.02 15.45
C GLY A 277 22.97 -22.37 16.13
N LEU A 278 23.44 -23.36 15.39
CA LEU A 278 24.12 -24.52 15.99
C LEU A 278 25.58 -24.15 16.25
#